data_AF-A0A933BAN0-F1
#
_entry.id   AF-A0A933BAN0-F1
#
_cell.length_a   1.000
_cell.length_b   1.000
_cell.length_c   1.000
_cell.angle_alpha   90.00
_cell.angle_beta   90.00
_cell.angle_gamma   90.00
#
_symmetry.space_group_name_H-M   'P 1'
#
loop_
_entity.id
_entity.type
_entity.pdbx_description
1 polymer ?
#
loop_
_entity_poly.entity_id
_entity_poly.type
_entity_poly.pdbx_seq_one_letter_code
_entity_poly.pdbx_strand_id
1 'polypeptide(L)'
;MKMKNLPAISILSVIALGAVLIILFQSKGEISGKELDYFAKCLADKGAVMYGADWCPHCQNEKKAFGDSFRFISYVECPNEPNLCLQKQVQGYPTWIFGDGNRFEGEQGLERLSKLSGCSLPAEVEIP
;
A
#
# COMPACT_ATOMS: atom_id res chain seq x y z
N MET A 1 -24.86 55.46 12.36
CA MET A 1 -24.94 53.99 12.57
C MET A 1 -23.53 53.43 12.44
N LYS A 2 -22.79 53.25 13.54
CA LYS A 2 -21.37 52.80 13.52
C LYS A 2 -21.30 51.35 14.01
N MET A 3 -20.86 50.47 13.11
CA MET A 3 -20.73 49.02 13.28
C MET A 3 -19.86 48.64 14.49
N LYS A 4 -20.38 47.80 15.39
CA LYS A 4 -19.68 47.18 16.51
C LYS A 4 -19.37 45.70 16.22
N ASN A 5 -18.85 45.38 15.03
CA ASN A 5 -18.63 43.96 14.62
C ASN A 5 -17.15 43.65 14.29
N LEU A 6 -16.24 44.59 14.56
CA LEU A 6 -14.83 44.51 14.21
C LEU A 6 -14.07 43.29 14.78
N PRO A 7 -14.25 42.86 16.06
CA PRO A 7 -13.56 41.66 16.55
C PRO A 7 -14.14 40.36 15.99
N ALA A 8 -15.45 40.33 15.70
CA ALA A 8 -16.12 39.14 15.16
C ALA A 8 -15.67 38.82 13.73
N ILE A 9 -15.48 39.86 12.90
CA ILE A 9 -15.00 39.72 11.51
C ILE A 9 -13.55 39.20 11.50
N SER A 10 -12.68 39.71 12.38
CA SER A 10 -11.30 39.24 12.49
C SER A 10 -11.20 37.80 12.95
N ILE A 11 -12.00 37.38 13.93
CA ILE A 11 -12.03 35.98 14.39
C ILE A 11 -12.51 35.03 13.28
N LEU A 12 -13.57 35.41 12.56
CA LEU A 12 -14.07 34.64 11.42
C LEU A 12 -13.01 34.48 10.31
N SER A 13 -12.24 35.54 10.03
CA SER A 13 -11.16 35.46 9.04
C SER A 13 -10.03 34.52 9.44
N VAL A 14 -9.65 34.47 10.72
CA VAL A 14 -8.59 33.57 11.22
C VAL A 14 -9.04 32.13 11.21
N ILE A 15 -10.30 31.85 11.58
CA ILE A 15 -10.88 30.50 11.52
C ILE A 15 -10.97 30.03 10.06
N ALA A 16 -11.41 30.89 9.14
CA ALA A 16 -11.46 30.58 7.72
C ALA A 16 -10.07 30.30 7.15
N LEU A 17 -9.06 31.11 7.51
CA LEU A 17 -7.67 30.89 7.07
C LEU A 17 -7.09 29.58 7.63
N GLY A 18 -7.35 29.28 8.90
CA GLY A 18 -6.92 28.04 9.55
C GLY A 18 -7.57 26.81 8.91
N ALA A 19 -8.88 26.86 8.64
CA ALA A 19 -9.58 25.79 7.96
C ALA A 19 -9.05 25.56 6.53
N VAL A 20 -8.76 26.65 5.79
CA VAL A 20 -8.15 26.56 4.46
C VAL A 20 -6.76 25.93 4.53
N LEU A 21 -5.90 26.35 5.46
CA LEU A 21 -4.57 25.76 5.65
C LEU A 21 -4.63 24.27 6.01
N ILE A 22 -5.60 23.88 6.83
CA ILE A 22 -5.84 22.47 7.19
C ILE A 22 -6.31 21.67 5.97
N ILE A 23 -7.24 22.21 5.16
CA ILE A 23 -7.70 21.57 3.91
C ILE A 23 -6.55 21.39 2.91
N LEU A 24 -5.68 22.40 2.78
CA LEU A 24 -4.49 22.33 1.92
C LEU A 24 -3.45 21.33 2.42
N PHE A 25 -3.38 21.08 3.73
CA PHE A 25 -2.49 20.07 4.31
C PHE A 25 -3.04 18.65 4.17
N GLN A 26 -4.36 18.46 4.27
CA GLN A 26 -5.00 17.13 4.20
C GLN A 26 -5.02 16.54 2.78
N SER A 27 -4.96 17.36 1.73
CA SER A 27 -5.11 16.88 0.35
C SER A 27 -3.91 16.08 -0.19
N LYS A 28 -2.78 15.99 0.54
CA LYS A 28 -1.54 15.39 0.03
C LYS A 28 -1.31 13.93 0.42
N GLY A 29 -2.03 13.40 1.42
CA GLY A 29 -1.67 12.13 2.07
C GLY A 29 -2.48 10.89 1.67
N GLU A 30 -3.66 11.04 1.05
CA GLU A 30 -4.63 9.94 0.94
C GLU A 30 -4.74 9.34 -0.49
N ILE A 31 -4.09 9.94 -1.49
CA ILE A 31 -4.25 9.56 -2.90
C ILE A 31 -3.36 8.35 -3.25
N SER A 32 -2.08 8.35 -2.85
CA SER A 32 -1.13 7.28 -3.20
C SER A 32 -1.55 5.88 -2.70
N GLY A 33 -2.10 5.78 -1.49
CA GLY A 33 -2.51 4.49 -0.90
C GLY A 33 -3.76 3.87 -1.54
N LYS A 34 -4.67 4.68 -2.10
CA LYS A 34 -5.89 4.20 -2.78
C LYS A 34 -5.64 3.81 -4.24
N GLU A 35 -4.53 4.24 -4.83
CA GLU A 35 -4.21 3.91 -6.22
C GLU A 35 -3.76 2.45 -6.38
N LEU A 36 -3.02 1.91 -5.40
CA LEU A 36 -2.54 0.52 -5.45
C LEU A 36 -3.62 -0.53 -5.11
N ASP A 37 -4.79 -0.12 -4.63
CA ASP A 37 -5.88 -1.02 -4.26
C ASP A 37 -6.25 -1.95 -5.41
N TYR A 38 -6.39 -1.40 -6.62
CA TYR A 38 -6.73 -2.16 -7.82
C TYR A 38 -5.61 -3.13 -8.22
N PHE A 39 -4.36 -2.68 -8.10
CA PHE A 39 -3.19 -3.51 -8.39
C PHE A 39 -3.10 -4.70 -7.43
N ALA A 40 -3.22 -4.45 -6.12
CA ALA A 40 -3.17 -5.48 -5.10
C ALA A 40 -4.32 -6.50 -5.21
N LYS A 41 -5.55 -6.01 -5.48
CA LYS A 41 -6.71 -6.89 -5.75
C LYS A 41 -6.49 -7.74 -7.00
N CYS A 42 -5.98 -7.15 -8.08
CA CYS A 42 -5.67 -7.89 -9.31
C CYS A 42 -4.64 -9.00 -9.06
N LEU A 43 -3.60 -8.75 -8.27
CA LEU A 43 -2.64 -9.79 -7.87
C LEU A 43 -3.33 -10.95 -7.13
N ALA A 44 -4.20 -10.65 -6.17
CA ALA A 44 -4.97 -11.66 -5.46
C ALA A 44 -5.93 -12.44 -6.40
N ASP A 45 -6.61 -11.76 -7.31
CA ASP A 45 -7.50 -12.38 -8.31
C ASP A 45 -6.74 -13.30 -9.28
N LYS A 46 -5.46 -13.00 -9.56
CA LYS A 46 -4.54 -13.86 -10.32
C LYS A 46 -3.96 -15.01 -9.49
N GLY A 47 -4.35 -15.14 -8.22
CA GLY A 47 -3.87 -16.16 -7.31
C GLY A 47 -2.42 -15.96 -6.88
N ALA A 48 -1.88 -14.74 -6.96
CA ALA A 48 -0.55 -14.44 -6.44
C ALA A 48 -0.59 -14.41 -4.91
N VAL A 49 0.23 -15.27 -4.29
CA VAL A 49 0.36 -15.38 -2.84
C VAL A 49 1.80 -15.08 -2.44
N MET A 50 1.98 -14.18 -1.49
CA MET A 50 3.26 -13.89 -0.86
C MET A 50 3.40 -14.74 0.40
N TYR A 51 4.45 -15.56 0.44
CA TYR A 51 4.86 -16.32 1.62
C TYR A 51 6.03 -15.59 2.27
N GLY A 52 5.94 -15.28 3.55
CA GLY A 52 6.98 -14.53 4.22
C GLY A 52 6.91 -14.63 5.74
N ALA A 53 7.59 -13.70 6.38
CA ALA A 53 7.55 -13.54 7.83
C ALA A 53 7.59 -12.06 8.22
N ASP A 54 6.85 -11.68 9.25
CA ASP A 54 6.76 -10.29 9.72
C ASP A 54 8.10 -9.70 10.17
N TRP A 55 9.01 -10.52 10.68
CA TRP A 55 10.35 -10.11 11.11
C TRP A 55 11.36 -10.02 9.96
N CYS A 56 11.02 -10.48 8.74
CA CYS A 56 11.94 -10.50 7.61
C CYS A 56 12.06 -9.10 6.98
N PRO A 57 13.26 -8.50 6.90
CA PRO A 57 13.45 -7.14 6.36
C PRO A 57 12.94 -6.98 4.91
N HIS A 58 13.20 -7.97 4.06
CA HIS A 58 12.72 -7.96 2.67
C HIS A 58 11.19 -8.08 2.57
N CYS A 59 10.57 -8.83 3.49
CA CYS A 59 9.10 -8.85 3.56
C CYS A 59 8.53 -7.50 3.99
N GLN A 60 9.18 -6.84 4.96
CA GLN A 60 8.76 -5.51 5.42
C GLN A 60 8.89 -4.46 4.31
N ASN A 61 9.97 -4.50 3.54
CA ASN A 61 10.17 -3.62 2.38
C ASN A 61 9.08 -3.82 1.32
N GLU A 62 8.80 -5.08 0.95
CA GLU A 62 7.74 -5.41 0.00
C GLU A 62 6.38 -4.90 0.52
N LYS A 63 6.03 -5.21 1.78
CA LYS A 63 4.79 -4.73 2.41
C LYS A 63 4.70 -3.20 2.38
N LYS A 64 5.81 -2.51 2.68
CA LYS A 64 5.88 -1.05 2.68
C LYS A 64 5.67 -0.47 1.28
N ALA A 65 6.16 -1.12 0.24
CA ALA A 65 5.94 -0.68 -1.14
C ALA A 65 4.44 -0.66 -1.50
N PHE A 66 3.66 -1.59 -0.97
CA PHE A 66 2.20 -1.60 -1.13
C PHE A 66 1.47 -0.64 -0.18
N GLY A 67 2.08 -0.22 0.93
CA GLY A 67 1.42 0.56 1.97
C GLY A 67 0.13 -0.12 2.46
N ASP A 68 -0.91 0.69 2.68
CA ASP A 68 -2.22 0.19 3.14
C ASP A 68 -2.90 -0.78 2.14
N SER A 69 -2.52 -0.74 0.86
CA SER A 69 -3.05 -1.65 -0.16
C SER A 69 -2.58 -3.09 0.05
N PHE A 70 -1.54 -3.34 0.85
CA PHE A 70 -1.08 -4.70 1.14
C PHE A 70 -2.18 -5.58 1.76
N ARG A 71 -3.18 -4.98 2.42
CA ARG A 71 -4.34 -5.70 2.98
C ARG A 71 -5.13 -6.52 1.95
N PHE A 72 -4.98 -6.24 0.66
CA PHE A 72 -5.62 -7.00 -0.41
C PHE A 72 -4.75 -8.12 -0.96
N ILE A 73 -3.45 -8.15 -0.63
CA ILE A 73 -2.55 -9.22 -1.05
C ILE A 73 -2.87 -10.49 -0.26
N SER A 74 -2.91 -11.62 -0.97
CA SER A 74 -2.93 -12.92 -0.32
C SER A 74 -1.56 -13.18 0.30
N TYR A 75 -1.50 -13.18 1.64
CA TYR A 75 -0.27 -13.32 2.40
C TYR A 75 -0.34 -14.51 3.36
N VAL A 76 0.75 -15.27 3.44
CA VAL A 76 0.93 -16.36 4.40
C VAL A 76 2.11 -16.03 5.31
N GLU A 77 1.84 -15.90 6.60
CA GLU A 77 2.84 -15.77 7.66
C GLU A 77 3.39 -17.17 7.99
N CYS A 78 4.52 -17.54 7.38
CA CYS A 78 5.11 -18.87 7.50
C CYS A 78 5.43 -19.29 8.95
N PRO A 79 5.88 -18.39 9.86
CA PRO A 79 6.01 -18.72 11.28
C PRO A 79 4.71 -19.18 11.95
N ASN A 80 3.55 -18.69 11.51
CA ASN A 80 2.24 -19.13 12.02
C ASN A 80 1.74 -20.38 11.29
N GLU A 81 2.14 -20.58 10.03
CA GLU A 81 1.71 -21.69 9.17
C GLU A 81 2.89 -22.49 8.57
N PRO A 82 3.79 -23.08 9.39
CA PRO A 82 5.04 -23.66 8.91
C PRO A 82 4.83 -24.85 7.97
N ASN A 83 3.81 -25.68 8.23
CA ASN A 83 3.50 -26.85 7.39
C ASN A 83 3.05 -26.45 5.98
N LEU A 84 2.28 -25.36 5.86
CA LEU A 84 1.85 -24.85 4.55
C LEU A 84 3.06 -24.37 3.74
N CYS A 85 3.96 -23.60 4.36
CA CYS A 85 5.16 -23.11 3.68
C CYS A 85 6.13 -24.25 3.30
N LEU A 86 6.27 -25.28 4.14
CA LEU A 86 7.03 -26.49 3.79
C LEU A 86 6.42 -27.24 2.61
N GLN A 87 5.10 -27.42 2.59
CA GLN A 87 4.38 -28.07 1.49
C GLN A 87 4.54 -27.28 0.17
N LYS A 88 4.55 -25.95 0.26
CA LYS A 88 4.80 -25.05 -0.88
C LYS A 88 6.28 -24.89 -1.22
N GLN A 89 7.17 -25.62 -0.53
CA GLN A 89 8.62 -25.61 -0.73
C GLN A 89 9.21 -24.20 -0.66
N VAL A 90 8.73 -23.37 0.28
CA VAL A 90 9.27 -22.04 0.53
C VAL A 90 10.60 -22.19 1.28
N GLN A 91 11.71 -21.81 0.63
CA GLN A 91 13.07 -21.94 1.18
C GLN A 91 13.63 -20.60 1.70
N GLY A 92 13.02 -19.48 1.30
CA GLY A 92 13.44 -18.14 1.68
C GLY A 92 12.28 -17.14 1.60
N TYR A 93 12.46 -15.99 2.24
CA TYR A 93 11.43 -14.96 2.34
C TYR A 93 11.86 -13.63 1.68
N PRO A 94 10.92 -12.88 1.09
CA PRO A 94 9.61 -13.38 0.67
C PRO A 94 9.74 -14.36 -0.50
N THR A 95 8.72 -15.19 -0.71
CA THR A 95 8.55 -15.98 -1.93
C THR A 95 7.15 -15.72 -2.47
N TRP A 96 7.05 -15.35 -3.74
CA TRP A 96 5.79 -15.22 -4.45
C TRP A 96 5.50 -16.49 -5.24
N ILE A 97 4.28 -17.01 -5.12
CA ILE A 97 3.79 -18.12 -5.95
C ILE A 97 2.48 -17.67 -6.60
N PHE A 98 2.43 -17.75 -7.92
CA PHE A 98 1.31 -17.31 -8.74
C PHE A 98 0.33 -18.46 -9.02
N GLY A 99 -0.90 -18.12 -9.42
CA GLY A 99 -1.94 -19.12 -9.69
C GLY A 99 -1.61 -20.10 -10.83
N ASP A 100 -0.68 -19.72 -11.72
CA ASP A 100 -0.13 -20.55 -12.79
C ASP A 100 1.02 -21.48 -12.33
N GLY A 101 1.42 -21.39 -11.06
CA GLY A 101 2.51 -22.16 -10.46
C GLY A 101 3.90 -21.52 -10.59
N ASN A 102 4.04 -20.38 -11.28
CA ASN A 102 5.31 -19.66 -11.35
C ASN A 102 5.70 -19.15 -9.95
N ARG A 103 6.99 -19.30 -9.61
CA ARG A 103 7.53 -18.90 -8.32
C ARG A 103 8.71 -17.95 -8.45
N PHE A 104 8.75 -16.96 -7.56
CA PHE A 104 9.80 -15.94 -7.53
C PHE A 104 10.24 -15.70 -6.09
N GLU A 105 11.51 -15.98 -5.82
CA GLU A 105 12.11 -15.77 -4.51
C GLU A 105 12.67 -14.34 -4.38
N GLY A 106 12.66 -13.83 -3.16
CA GLY A 106 13.12 -12.50 -2.80
C GLY A 106 12.07 -11.41 -3.00
N GLU A 107 12.48 -10.18 -2.66
CA GLU A 107 11.72 -8.97 -2.93
C GLU A 107 11.57 -8.76 -4.45
N GLN A 108 10.35 -8.51 -4.91
CA GLN A 108 10.00 -8.33 -6.32
C GLN A 108 9.77 -6.86 -6.65
N GLY A 109 9.12 -6.12 -5.76
CA GLY A 109 8.70 -4.74 -5.99
C GLY A 109 7.52 -4.63 -6.96
N LEU A 110 6.84 -3.48 -6.92
CA LEU A 110 5.59 -3.24 -7.64
C LEU A 110 5.72 -3.38 -9.16
N GLU A 111 6.77 -2.81 -9.77
CA GLU A 111 6.96 -2.87 -11.23
C GLU A 111 7.18 -4.29 -11.74
N ARG A 112 7.99 -5.08 -11.03
CA ARG A 112 8.27 -6.46 -11.43
C ARG A 112 7.00 -7.29 -11.27
N LEU A 113 6.28 -7.13 -10.16
CA LEU A 113 5.00 -7.81 -9.95
C LEU A 113 3.98 -7.44 -11.02
N SER A 114 3.94 -6.18 -11.47
CA SER A 114 3.11 -5.76 -12.61
C SER A 114 3.50 -6.47 -13.91
N LYS A 115 4.80 -6.54 -14.24
CA LYS A 115 5.29 -7.27 -15.43
C LYS A 115 4.99 -8.77 -15.36
N LEU A 116 5.13 -9.40 -14.19
CA LEU A 116 4.90 -10.83 -13.99
C LEU A 116 3.41 -11.19 -14.02
N SER A 117 2.55 -10.36 -13.44
CA SER A 117 1.10 -10.62 -13.32
C SER A 117 0.28 -10.13 -14.52
N GLY A 118 0.81 -9.15 -15.26
CA GLY A 118 0.05 -8.35 -16.21
C GLY A 118 -0.94 -7.37 -15.57
N CYS A 119 -0.94 -7.23 -14.24
CA CYS A 119 -1.77 -6.25 -13.54
C CYS A 119 -1.19 -4.85 -13.72
N SER A 120 -2.05 -3.88 -14.08
CA SER A 120 -1.62 -2.50 -14.31
C SER A 120 -1.23 -1.81 -13.01
N LEU A 121 -0.06 -1.17 -13.03
CA LEU A 121 0.36 -0.26 -11.96
C LEU A 121 -0.15 1.15 -12.28
N PRO A 122 -0.63 1.94 -11.30
CA PRO A 122 -1.01 3.34 -11.50
C PRO A 122 0.17 4.17 -12.01
N ALA A 123 -0.12 5.19 -12.83
CA ALA A 123 0.91 5.97 -13.52
C ALA A 123 1.71 6.94 -12.63
N GLU A 124 1.27 7.18 -11.38
CA GLU A 124 1.84 8.18 -10.45
C GLU A 124 2.45 7.56 -9.18
N VAL A 125 2.87 6.29 -9.21
CA VAL A 125 3.65 5.74 -8.10
C VAL A 125 5.05 6.34 -8.15
N GLU A 126 5.24 7.49 -7.49
CA GLU A 126 6.57 8.01 -7.17
C GLU A 126 7.23 7.02 -6.20
N ILE A 127 8.07 6.15 -6.74
CA ILE A 127 8.89 5.22 -5.97
C ILE A 127 10.05 6.04 -5.36
N PRO A 128 10.10 6.23 -4.03
CA PRO A 128 11.18 6.97 -3.38
C PRO A 128 12.53 6.25 -3.46
#